data_AF-A0A0P6XE11-F1
#
_entry.id   AF-A0A0P6XE11-F1
#
_cell.length_a   1.000
_cell.length_b   1.000
_cell.length_c   1.000
_cell.angle_alpha   90.00
_cell.angle_beta   90.00
_cell.angle_gamma   90.00
#
_symmetry.space_group_name_H-M   'P 1'
#
loop_
_entity.id
_entity.type
_entity.pdbx_description
1 polymer ?
#
loop_
_entity_poly.entity_id
_entity_poly.type
_entity_poly.pdbx_seq_one_letter_code
_entity_poly.pdbx_strand_id
1 'polypeptide(L)'
;MTDLRQSEEAYQVEREYKRMERELQEAKVANRELRRRLEKVQQQLNETSNAYNKTVKNMLDMIRENNELTVECERLRWYTGRYDSEQIRVETKQLPKLSPDEARAIRKAMARLHHPDIGGSIERMQLWNNLLDQIEQGH
;
A
#
# COMPACT_ATOMS: atom_id res chain seq x y z
N MET A 1 -71.75 34.20 41.48
CA MET A 1 -70.29 34.17 41.77
C MET A 1 -69.67 32.80 41.55
N THR A 2 -70.41 31.70 41.73
CA THR A 2 -69.95 30.33 41.46
C THR A 2 -69.77 30.02 39.96
N ASP A 3 -70.68 30.47 39.09
CA ASP A 3 -70.60 30.19 37.64
C ASP A 3 -69.40 30.85 36.94
N LEU A 4 -69.04 32.07 37.34
CA LEU A 4 -67.86 32.77 36.83
C LEU A 4 -66.57 32.04 37.18
N ARG A 5 -66.49 31.51 38.40
CA ARG A 5 -65.32 30.76 38.88
C ARG A 5 -65.20 29.40 38.19
N GLN A 6 -66.31 28.70 37.98
CA GLN A 6 -66.35 27.45 37.21
C GLN A 6 -65.99 27.66 35.73
N SER A 7 -66.42 28.79 35.16
CA SER A 7 -66.03 29.20 33.81
C SER A 7 -64.52 29.45 33.72
N GLU A 8 -63.94 30.21 34.65
CA GLU A 8 -62.50 30.48 34.70
C GLU A 8 -61.67 29.20 34.86
N GLU A 9 -62.09 28.28 35.74
CA GLU A 9 -61.45 26.98 35.93
C GLU A 9 -61.49 26.13 34.65
N ALA A 10 -62.63 26.09 33.94
CA ALA A 10 -62.75 25.41 32.65
C ALA A 10 -61.81 26.01 31.57
N TYR A 11 -61.68 27.34 31.53
CA TYR A 11 -60.74 28.00 30.61
C TYR A 11 -59.27 27.70 30.92
N GLN A 12 -58.90 27.58 32.20
CA GLN A 12 -57.53 27.20 32.57
C GLN A 12 -57.23 25.75 32.20
N VAL A 13 -58.16 24.82 32.46
CA VAL A 13 -58.00 23.40 32.08
C VAL A 13 -57.85 23.25 30.57
N GLU A 14 -58.67 23.93 29.78
CA GLU A 14 -58.57 23.92 28.31
C GLU A 14 -57.23 24.49 27.81
N ARG A 15 -56.72 25.54 28.47
CA ARG A 15 -55.43 26.16 28.15
C ARG A 15 -54.27 25.22 28.48
N GLU A 16 -54.32 24.56 29.63
CA GLU A 16 -53.31 23.58 30.04
C GLU A 16 -53.33 22.35 29.13
N TYR A 17 -54.51 21.87 28.75
CA TYR A 17 -54.66 20.78 27.78
C TYR A 17 -53.98 21.12 26.45
N LYS A 18 -54.24 22.31 25.90
CA LYS A 18 -53.59 22.80 24.66
C LYS A 18 -52.08 23.01 24.81
N ARG A 19 -51.60 23.33 26.01
CA ARG A 19 -50.16 23.42 26.29
C ARG A 19 -49.52 22.02 26.27
N MET A 20 -50.13 21.07 26.97
CA MET A 20 -49.67 19.68 27.04
C MET A 20 -49.70 19.00 25.67
N GLU A 21 -50.73 19.25 24.87
CA GLU A 21 -50.83 18.70 23.51
C GLU A 21 -49.71 19.20 22.60
N ARG A 22 -49.35 20.49 22.69
CA ARG A 22 -48.22 21.06 21.96
C ARG A 22 -46.89 20.46 22.42
N GLU A 23 -46.65 20.40 23.72
CA GLU A 23 -45.42 19.80 24.28
C GLU A 23 -45.28 18.32 23.88
N LEU A 24 -46.39 17.56 23.89
CA LEU A 24 -46.41 16.17 23.44
C LEU A 24 -46.07 16.06 21.94
N GLN A 25 -46.59 16.97 21.12
CA GLN A 25 -46.31 16.97 19.69
C GLN A 25 -44.85 17.34 19.40
N GLU A 26 -44.31 18.34 20.09
CA GLU A 26 -42.90 18.72 20.03
C GLU A 26 -41.99 17.55 20.45
N ALA A 27 -42.32 16.90 21.57
CA ALA A 27 -41.58 15.72 22.03
C ALA A 27 -41.64 14.56 21.02
N LYS A 28 -42.79 14.32 20.38
CA LYS A 28 -42.93 13.30 19.32
C LYS A 28 -42.07 13.62 18.11
N VAL A 29 -42.03 14.89 17.68
CA VAL A 29 -41.19 15.32 16.56
C VAL A 29 -39.71 15.15 16.90
N ALA A 30 -39.29 15.65 18.08
CA ALA A 30 -37.92 15.50 18.55
C ALA A 30 -37.50 14.02 18.66
N ASN A 31 -38.39 13.15 19.15
CA ASN A 31 -38.10 11.71 19.24
C ASN A 31 -37.88 11.08 17.86
N ARG A 32 -38.69 11.45 16.86
CA ARG A 32 -38.51 10.98 15.47
C ARG A 32 -37.18 11.46 14.88
N GLU A 33 -36.80 12.70 15.13
CA GLU A 33 -35.52 13.23 14.66
C GLU A 33 -34.33 12.54 15.32
N LEU A 34 -34.37 12.35 16.64
CA LEU A 34 -33.32 11.65 17.37
C LEU A 34 -33.16 10.20 16.89
N ARG A 35 -34.27 9.50 16.64
CA ARG A 35 -34.23 8.14 16.05
C ARG A 35 -33.55 8.14 14.69
N ARG A 36 -33.90 9.07 13.80
CA ARG A 36 -33.25 9.19 12.48
C ARG A 36 -31.75 9.50 12.59
N ARG A 37 -31.36 10.36 13.53
CA ARG A 37 -29.94 10.66 13.77
C ARG A 37 -29.20 9.44 14.29
N LEU A 38 -29.80 8.70 15.22
CA LEU A 38 -29.23 7.49 15.79
C LEU A 38 -29.04 6.40 14.72
N GLU A 39 -30.02 6.21 13.84
CA GLU A 39 -29.93 5.29 12.72
C GLU A 39 -28.79 5.66 11.74
N LYS A 40 -28.64 6.95 11.42
CA LYS A 40 -27.51 7.44 10.61
C LYS A 40 -26.16 7.14 11.25
N VAL A 41 -26.02 7.40 12.55
CA VAL A 41 -24.77 7.15 13.29
C VAL A 41 -24.47 5.65 13.34
N GLN A 42 -25.49 4.80 13.55
CA GLN A 42 -25.32 3.35 13.51
C GLN A 42 -24.87 2.86 12.13
N GLN A 43 -25.43 3.41 11.06
CA GLN A 43 -25.00 3.09 9.70
C GLN A 43 -23.54 3.49 9.47
N GLN A 44 -23.16 4.72 9.85
CA GLN A 44 -21.77 5.19 9.75
C GLN A 44 -20.81 4.32 10.57
N LEU A 45 -21.21 3.89 11.76
CA LEU A 45 -20.41 3.00 12.61
C LEU A 45 -20.22 1.62 11.95
N ASN A 46 -21.26 1.07 11.34
CA ASN A 46 -21.16 -0.19 10.61
C ASN A 46 -20.26 -0.07 9.38
N GLU A 47 -20.37 1.02 8.62
CA GLU A 47 -19.52 1.29 7.45
C GLU A 47 -18.04 1.43 7.84
N THR A 48 -17.76 2.21 8.89
CA THR A 48 -16.40 2.39 9.42
C THR A 48 -15.82 1.09 9.98
N SER A 49 -16.61 0.29 10.71
CA SER A 49 -16.19 -1.03 11.19
C SER A 49 -15.85 -1.97 10.04
N ASN A 50 -16.70 -2.01 9.00
CA ASN A 50 -16.46 -2.82 7.81
C ASN A 50 -15.21 -2.38 7.04
N ALA A 51 -15.01 -1.07 6.89
CA ALA A 51 -13.80 -0.51 6.26
C ALA A 51 -12.55 -0.88 7.07
N TYR A 52 -12.59 -0.72 8.39
CA TYR A 52 -11.49 -1.11 9.29
C TYR A 52 -11.14 -2.59 9.14
N ASN A 53 -12.12 -3.49 9.19
CA ASN A 53 -11.91 -4.92 9.05
C ASN A 53 -11.25 -5.27 7.70
N LYS A 54 -11.68 -4.61 6.61
CA LYS A 54 -11.05 -4.78 5.29
C LYS A 54 -9.60 -4.30 5.29
N THR A 55 -9.32 -3.13 5.87
CA THR A 55 -7.95 -2.59 5.96
C THR A 55 -7.05 -3.53 6.77
N VAL A 56 -7.52 -4.02 7.92
CA VAL A 56 -6.77 -4.98 8.75
C VAL A 56 -6.47 -6.25 7.96
N LYS A 57 -7.47 -6.81 7.26
CA LYS A 57 -7.26 -7.97 6.39
C LYS A 57 -6.20 -7.71 5.33
N ASN A 58 -6.32 -6.60 4.59
CA ASN A 58 -5.36 -6.23 3.55
C ASN A 58 -3.94 -6.04 4.13
N MET A 59 -3.81 -5.46 5.32
CA MET A 59 -2.52 -5.31 5.99
C MET A 59 -1.90 -6.67 6.36
N LEU A 60 -2.70 -7.61 6.86
CA LEU A 60 -2.24 -8.97 7.15
C LEU A 60 -1.80 -9.71 5.88
N ASP A 61 -2.56 -9.57 4.80
CA ASP A 61 -2.23 -10.17 3.50
C ASP A 61 -0.91 -9.58 2.95
N MET A 62 -0.72 -8.26 3.03
CA MET A 62 0.55 -7.61 2.64
C MET A 62 1.74 -8.05 3.51
N ILE A 63 1.55 -8.20 4.82
CA ILE A 63 2.61 -8.69 5.73
C ILE A 63 3.02 -10.11 5.34
N ARG A 64 2.04 -10.96 5.05
CA ARG A 64 2.30 -12.33 4.59
C ARG A 64 3.08 -12.34 3.28
N GLU A 65 2.63 -11.58 2.29
CA GLU A 65 3.31 -11.47 0.99
C GLU A 65 4.74 -10.93 1.15
N ASN A 66 4.94 -9.91 1.99
CA ASN A 66 6.28 -9.38 2.28
C ASN A 66 7.19 -10.42 2.92
N ASN A 67 6.67 -11.25 3.82
CA ASN A 67 7.46 -12.33 4.42
C ASN A 67 7.86 -13.37 3.36
N GLU A 68 6.95 -13.75 2.46
CA GLU A 68 7.23 -14.66 1.35
C GLU A 68 8.30 -14.08 0.40
N LEU A 69 8.18 -12.80 0.05
CA LEU A 69 9.17 -12.10 -0.77
C LEU A 69 10.52 -11.95 -0.07
N THR A 70 10.54 -11.72 1.23
CA THR A 70 11.78 -11.60 2.02
C THR A 70 12.55 -12.91 1.98
N VAL A 71 11.87 -14.04 2.24
CA VAL A 71 12.46 -15.38 2.14
C VAL A 71 12.99 -15.65 0.73
N GLU A 72 12.24 -15.28 -0.31
CA GLU A 72 12.69 -15.44 -1.69
C GLU A 72 13.91 -14.57 -2.03
N CYS A 73 13.94 -13.33 -1.54
CA CYS A 73 15.09 -12.43 -1.70
C CYS A 73 16.32 -12.98 -0.98
N GLU A 74 16.18 -13.53 0.23
CA GLU A 74 17.27 -14.19 0.95
C GLU A 74 17.75 -15.43 0.20
N ARG A 75 16.83 -16.24 -0.31
CA ARG A 75 17.14 -17.41 -1.14
C ARG A 75 17.95 -17.00 -2.38
N LEU A 76 17.51 -15.98 -3.11
CA LEU A 76 18.21 -15.45 -4.28
C LEU A 76 19.58 -14.87 -3.89
N ARG A 77 19.67 -14.10 -2.80
CA ARG A 77 20.94 -13.57 -2.28
C ARG A 77 21.90 -14.69 -1.91
N TRP A 78 21.41 -15.83 -1.42
CA TRP A 78 22.25 -16.99 -1.14
C TRP A 78 22.80 -17.61 -2.42
N TYR A 79 22.01 -17.68 -3.49
CA TYR A 79 22.50 -18.11 -4.79
C TYR A 79 23.50 -17.10 -5.38
N THR A 80 23.18 -15.79 -5.40
CA THR A 80 24.08 -14.76 -5.96
C THR A 80 25.33 -14.53 -5.12
N GLY A 81 25.24 -14.67 -3.79
CA GLY A 81 26.37 -14.54 -2.88
C GLY A 81 27.42 -15.64 -3.10
N ARG A 82 27.04 -16.82 -3.58
CA ARG A 82 28.00 -17.81 -4.09
C ARG A 82 28.70 -17.32 -5.36
N TYR A 83 27.94 -16.75 -6.31
CA TYR A 83 28.48 -16.25 -7.57
C TYR A 83 29.33 -14.97 -7.45
N ASP A 84 29.08 -14.11 -6.46
CA ASP A 84 29.88 -12.90 -6.23
C ASP A 84 31.12 -13.16 -5.33
N SER A 85 31.10 -14.22 -4.50
CA SER A 85 32.24 -14.58 -3.62
C SER A 85 33.25 -15.52 -4.27
N GLU A 86 32.85 -16.27 -5.29
CA GLU A 86 33.81 -16.79 -6.26
C GLU A 86 34.35 -15.60 -7.04
N GLN A 87 35.48 -15.06 -6.58
CA GLN A 87 36.41 -14.33 -7.43
C GLN A 87 36.63 -15.21 -8.66
N ILE A 88 35.87 -14.95 -9.72
CA ILE A 88 36.00 -15.62 -11.00
C ILE A 88 37.36 -15.18 -11.53
N ARG A 89 38.42 -15.87 -11.08
CA ARG A 89 39.73 -15.85 -11.70
C ARG A 89 39.56 -16.60 -13.00
N VAL A 90 39.12 -15.87 -14.03
CA VAL A 90 39.12 -16.38 -15.39
C VAL A 90 40.59 -16.60 -15.76
N GLU A 91 41.03 -17.85 -15.80
CA GLU A 91 42.34 -18.18 -16.36
C GLU A 91 42.31 -17.90 -17.86
N THR A 92 42.81 -16.72 -18.25
CA THR A 92 42.85 -16.25 -19.64
C THR A 92 43.68 -17.13 -20.58
N LYS A 93 44.52 -18.01 -20.02
CA LYS A 93 45.41 -18.91 -20.78
C LYS A 93 44.68 -19.99 -21.59
N GLN A 94 43.39 -20.25 -21.32
CA GLN A 94 42.59 -21.26 -22.03
C GLN A 94 41.49 -20.64 -22.90
N LEU A 95 41.41 -19.32 -22.99
CA LEU A 95 40.38 -18.66 -23.79
C LEU A 95 40.72 -18.74 -25.29
N PRO A 96 39.71 -18.93 -26.15
CA PRO A 96 39.90 -18.87 -27.60
C PRO A 96 40.54 -17.55 -28.01
N LYS A 97 41.48 -17.61 -28.95
CA LYS A 97 42.06 -16.42 -29.57
C LYS A 97 40.97 -15.67 -30.33
N LEU A 98 40.53 -14.55 -29.79
CA LEU A 98 39.52 -13.67 -30.41
C LEU A 98 40.15 -12.77 -31.47
N SER A 99 39.46 -12.58 -32.59
CA SER A 99 39.80 -11.54 -33.57
C SER A 99 39.47 -10.14 -33.01
N PRO A 100 40.20 -9.07 -33.39
CA PRO A 100 39.89 -7.70 -32.99
C PRO A 100 38.45 -7.24 -33.30
N ASP A 101 37.84 -7.81 -34.34
CA ASP A 101 36.45 -7.49 -34.69
C ASP A 101 35.45 -8.18 -33.75
N GLU A 102 35.76 -9.40 -33.32
CA GLU A 102 34.94 -10.16 -32.37
C GLU A 102 35.02 -9.55 -30.97
N ALA A 103 36.22 -9.16 -30.53
CA ALA A 103 36.42 -8.46 -29.27
C ALA A 103 35.65 -7.13 -29.23
N ARG A 104 35.65 -6.36 -30.34
CA ARG A 104 34.83 -5.14 -30.47
C ARG A 104 33.32 -5.43 -30.44
N ALA A 105 32.88 -6.51 -31.07
CA ALA A 105 31.48 -6.92 -31.05
C ALA A 105 31.02 -7.30 -29.62
N ILE A 106 31.85 -8.06 -28.89
CA ILE A 106 31.59 -8.42 -27.49
C ILE A 106 31.61 -7.17 -26.61
N ARG A 107 32.60 -6.27 -26.77
CA ARG A 107 32.69 -5.00 -26.02
C ARG A 107 31.41 -4.17 -26.18
N LYS A 108 30.88 -4.08 -27.41
CA LYS A 108 29.61 -3.38 -27.71
C LYS A 108 28.39 -4.07 -27.09
N ALA A 109 28.36 -5.41 -27.09
CA ALA A 109 27.28 -6.17 -26.46
C ALA A 109 27.28 -5.99 -24.93
N MET A 110 28.45 -6.08 -24.29
CA MET A 110 28.58 -5.89 -22.84
C MET A 110 28.28 -4.45 -22.42
N ALA A 111 28.68 -3.45 -23.22
CA ALA A 111 28.33 -2.06 -22.97
C ALA A 111 26.80 -1.83 -23.00
N ARG A 112 26.06 -2.53 -23.87
CA ARG A 112 24.59 -2.48 -23.88
C ARG A 112 23.97 -3.18 -22.67
N LEU A 113 24.62 -4.19 -22.10
CA LEU A 113 24.09 -4.97 -20.98
C LEU A 113 24.39 -4.33 -19.61
N HIS A 114 25.50 -3.60 -19.52
CA HIS A 114 26.02 -3.05 -18.26
C HIS A 114 26.17 -1.52 -18.28
N HIS A 115 25.50 -0.82 -19.20
CA HIS A 115 25.53 0.64 -19.24
C HIS A 115 24.96 1.23 -17.93
N PRO A 116 25.56 2.30 -17.37
CA PRO A 116 25.06 2.98 -16.17
C PRO A 116 23.59 3.41 -16.30
N ASP A 117 23.21 3.90 -17.49
CA ASP A 117 21.89 4.46 -17.77
C ASP A 117 20.73 3.45 -17.69
N ILE A 118 21.05 2.15 -17.68
CA ILE A 118 20.08 1.04 -17.57
C ILE A 118 20.18 0.32 -16.21
N GLY A 119 20.93 0.89 -15.25
CA GLY A 119 21.19 0.28 -13.96
C GLY A 119 22.29 -0.80 -13.98
N GLY A 120 23.14 -0.80 -15.01
CA GLY A 120 24.27 -1.72 -15.12
C GLY A 120 25.45 -1.36 -14.22
N SER A 121 26.27 -2.35 -13.87
CA SER A 121 27.48 -2.15 -13.05
C SER A 121 28.66 -1.68 -13.91
N ILE A 122 29.16 -0.48 -13.61
CA ILE A 122 30.38 0.09 -14.23
C ILE A 122 31.59 -0.81 -13.99
N GLU A 123 31.70 -1.38 -12.79
CA GLU A 123 32.80 -2.27 -12.43
C GLU A 123 32.83 -3.52 -13.31
N ARG A 124 31.65 -4.11 -13.60
CA ARG A 124 31.53 -5.24 -14.53
C ARG A 124 31.93 -4.84 -15.95
N MET A 125 31.54 -3.66 -16.41
CA MET A 125 31.95 -3.16 -17.74
C MET A 125 33.49 -3.00 -17.84
N GLN A 126 34.14 -2.49 -16.79
CA GLN A 126 35.60 -2.35 -16.74
C GLN A 126 36.32 -3.70 -16.69
N LEU A 127 35.80 -4.67 -15.92
CA LEU A 127 36.33 -6.04 -15.88
C LEU A 127 36.32 -6.70 -17.26
N TRP A 128 35.20 -6.57 -17.99
CA TRP A 128 35.09 -7.09 -19.35
C TRP A 128 36.07 -6.43 -20.32
N ASN A 129 36.26 -5.11 -20.22
CA ASN A 129 37.24 -4.42 -21.05
C ASN A 129 38.66 -4.94 -20.78
N ASN A 130 39.06 -5.03 -19.50
CA ASN A 130 40.37 -5.53 -19.12
C ASN A 130 40.60 -6.98 -19.58
N LEU A 131 39.58 -7.83 -19.50
CA LEU A 131 39.65 -9.22 -19.96
C LEU A 131 39.82 -9.30 -21.49
N LEU A 132 39.03 -8.54 -22.24
CA LEU A 132 39.12 -8.49 -23.71
C LEU A 132 40.47 -7.94 -24.16
N ASP A 133 41.00 -6.92 -23.47
CA ASP A 133 42.31 -6.34 -23.76
C ASP A 133 43.44 -7.37 -23.52
N GLN A 134 43.35 -8.20 -22.48
CA GLN A 134 44.31 -9.29 -22.23
C GLN A 134 44.27 -10.37 -23.31
N ILE A 135 43.09 -10.66 -23.87
CA ILE A 135 42.95 -11.63 -24.96
C ILE A 135 43.46 -11.03 -26.29
N GLU A 136 43.23 -9.74 -26.54
CA GLU A 136 43.77 -9.00 -27.70
C GLU A 136 45.31 -8.89 -27.65
N GLN A 137 45.90 -8.67 -26.47
CA GLN A 137 47.36 -8.54 -26.26
C GLN A 137 48.11 -9.88 -26.19
N GLY A 138 47.40 -11.00 -26.01
CA GLY A 138 47.96 -12.35 -26.07
C GLY A 138 48.19 -12.88 -27.50
N HIS A 139 47.98 -12.03 -28.51
CA HIS A 139 48.36 -12.24 -29.90
C HIS A 139 49.75 -11.68 -30.22
#